data_AF-A0A8S1E4D9-F1
#
_entry.id   AF-A0A8S1E4D9-F1
#
_cell.length_a   1.000
_cell.length_b   1.000
_cell.length_c   1.000
_cell.angle_alpha   90.00
_cell.angle_beta   90.00
_cell.angle_gamma   90.00
#
_symmetry.space_group_name_H-M   'P 1'
#
loop_
_entity.id
_entity.type
_entity.pdbx_description
1 polymer ?
#
loop_
_entity_poly.entity_id
_entity_poly.type
_entity_poly.pdbx_seq_one_letter_code
_entity_poly.pdbx_strand_id
1 'polypeptide(L)'
;MNLLLCGVLVHLLFLASIFDIYFNSPVLHGIKEFQPSFAPAAKRLVLFVADGLRANTFFSRKEFSPYLRSIIEERGSWGVSHTRVPTESRPGHVAMIAGLYEDPSAVTKGWKENPVEFDSVFNRSSHTWAWGSADILPMFAKGEAAGRVTTFTYPKSMQRFSGDGSNEKLDTWVFNRVKRFFFSASTKTDEKIGKKGVVLFLHLLGIDTAGHATKPHSYEYLSNIRLVDRGIQEIERAVEGYFDNDGKTVYVFTADHGMTDWGSHGAGLPDETETPLVLWGAGIKGPESPMKSQESPQQWDLSSYVRKDVNQADVAALMAALLAIPTPTNNVGILPTEYIGKDPDWIYLAAVSNMEQILLQLERAKDLVHDKVFSVFLVPYPHLEYLEKLHHRLTQNGSAKDLPEVKIVCDLALIGIEYYQNYFGASLKLAITAAHIFWMIFLITRLISKPRIDPRNSLVFDFVVIAVLVSSFVL
;
A
#
# COMPACT_ATOMS: atom_id res chain seq x y z
N MET A 1 -35.80 -22.59 24.72
CA MET A 1 -34.52 -21.85 24.92
C MET A 1 -34.82 -20.66 25.83
N ASN A 2 -34.01 -20.39 26.85
CA ASN A 2 -34.28 -19.27 27.77
C ASN A 2 -34.24 -17.95 26.96
N LEU A 3 -35.22 -17.05 27.10
CA LEU A 3 -35.29 -15.80 26.31
C LEU A 3 -34.00 -14.98 26.39
N LEU A 4 -33.33 -15.04 27.54
CA LEU A 4 -32.01 -14.47 27.77
C LEU A 4 -30.94 -15.06 26.83
N LEU A 5 -30.92 -16.39 26.66
CA LEU A 5 -29.97 -17.06 25.77
C LEU A 5 -30.25 -16.69 24.29
N CYS A 6 -31.51 -16.65 23.88
CA CYS A 6 -31.88 -16.14 22.55
C CYS A 6 -31.41 -14.70 22.35
N GLY A 7 -31.62 -13.84 23.36
CA GLY A 7 -31.18 -12.45 23.32
C GLY A 7 -29.66 -12.34 23.16
N VAL A 8 -28.87 -13.08 23.94
CA VAL A 8 -27.41 -13.09 23.79
C VAL A 8 -27.00 -13.54 22.39
N LEU A 9 -27.58 -14.63 21.88
CA LEU A 9 -27.26 -15.14 20.54
C LEU A 9 -27.58 -14.13 19.42
N VAL A 10 -28.73 -13.46 19.49
CA VAL A 10 -29.12 -12.45 18.49
C VAL A 10 -28.17 -11.25 18.51
N HIS A 11 -27.75 -10.79 19.68
CA HIS A 11 -26.80 -9.67 19.77
C HIS A 11 -25.38 -10.08 19.37
N LEU A 12 -24.96 -11.32 19.63
CA LEU A 12 -23.70 -11.85 19.10
C LEU A 12 -23.74 -11.92 17.57
N LEU A 13 -24.87 -12.32 16.99
CA LEU A 13 -25.08 -12.32 15.55
C LEU A 13 -25.01 -10.89 14.97
N PHE A 14 -25.68 -9.92 15.60
CA PHE A 14 -25.57 -8.51 15.20
C PHE A 14 -24.16 -7.96 15.30
N LEU A 15 -23.43 -8.29 16.38
CA LEU A 15 -22.03 -7.92 16.51
C LEU A 15 -21.18 -8.55 15.40
N ALA A 16 -21.41 -9.82 15.07
CA ALA A 16 -20.73 -10.50 13.98
C ALA A 16 -20.99 -9.82 12.62
N SER A 17 -22.24 -9.39 12.34
CA SER A 17 -22.53 -8.71 11.07
C SER A 17 -21.79 -7.39 10.84
N ILE A 18 -21.37 -6.70 11.89
CA ILE A 18 -20.56 -5.48 11.73
C ILE A 18 -19.25 -5.82 11.01
N PHE A 19 -18.67 -6.99 11.32
CA PHE A 19 -17.47 -7.47 10.64
C PHE A 19 -17.74 -7.80 9.16
N ASP A 20 -18.85 -8.47 8.86
CA ASP A 20 -19.20 -8.81 7.47
C ASP A 20 -19.58 -7.58 6.63
N ILE A 21 -20.12 -6.51 7.23
CA ILE A 21 -20.44 -5.27 6.49
C ILE A 21 -19.20 -4.42 6.26
N TYR A 22 -18.37 -4.23 7.29
CA TYR A 22 -17.38 -3.15 7.33
C TYR A 22 -15.93 -3.65 7.27
N PHE A 23 -15.68 -4.96 7.41
CA PHE A 23 -14.34 -5.51 7.55
C PHE A 23 -14.12 -6.68 6.58
N ASN A 24 -14.52 -6.50 5.31
CA ASN A 24 -14.20 -7.44 4.25
C ASN A 24 -12.76 -7.24 3.77
N SER A 25 -12.09 -8.33 3.39
CA SER A 25 -10.76 -8.23 2.82
C SER A 25 -10.82 -7.56 1.43
N PRO A 26 -10.01 -6.53 1.16
CA PRO A 26 -9.92 -5.93 -0.16
C PRO A 26 -9.14 -6.81 -1.17
N VAL A 27 -8.49 -7.88 -0.69
CA VAL A 27 -7.65 -8.76 -1.52
C VAL A 27 -8.53 -9.70 -2.32
N LEU A 28 -8.47 -9.56 -3.64
CA LEU A 28 -9.08 -10.48 -4.58
C LEU A 28 -8.07 -11.53 -5.03
N HIS A 29 -8.50 -12.78 -5.02
CA HIS A 29 -7.69 -13.92 -5.46
C HIS A 29 -8.05 -14.37 -6.88
N GLY A 30 -7.06 -14.93 -7.60
CA GLY A 30 -7.24 -15.46 -8.95
C GLY A 30 -7.29 -14.39 -10.05
N ILE A 31 -6.78 -13.19 -9.79
CA ILE A 31 -6.60 -12.16 -10.82
C ILE A 31 -5.43 -12.57 -11.72
N LYS A 32 -5.60 -12.45 -13.03
CA LYS A 32 -4.52 -12.68 -13.99
C LYS A 32 -3.53 -11.50 -13.97
N GLU A 33 -2.28 -11.81 -14.20
CA GLU A 33 -1.22 -10.82 -14.36
C GLU A 33 -1.15 -10.31 -15.80
N PHE A 34 -1.14 -9.00 -15.98
CA PHE A 34 -0.90 -8.36 -17.26
C PHE A 34 0.61 -8.24 -17.52
N GLN A 35 1.08 -8.76 -18.66
CA GLN A 35 2.49 -8.71 -19.01
C GLN A 35 2.81 -7.39 -19.74
N PRO A 36 3.73 -6.56 -19.21
CA PRO A 36 4.08 -5.29 -19.82
C PRO A 36 4.76 -5.51 -21.18
N SER A 37 4.36 -4.73 -22.19
CA SER A 37 4.91 -4.79 -23.54
C SER A 37 5.73 -3.52 -23.87
N PHE A 38 6.68 -3.17 -23.01
CA PHE A 38 7.61 -2.07 -23.22
C PHE A 38 8.98 -2.39 -22.60
N ALA A 39 10.03 -1.69 -23.03
CA ALA A 39 11.38 -1.94 -22.54
C ALA A 39 11.57 -1.37 -21.12
N PRO A 40 12.30 -2.06 -20.22
CA PRO A 40 12.57 -1.53 -18.87
C PRO A 40 13.38 -0.23 -18.91
N ALA A 41 13.01 0.73 -18.08
CA ALA A 41 13.79 1.96 -17.89
C ALA A 41 15.04 1.70 -17.04
N ALA A 42 14.92 0.83 -16.04
CA ALA A 42 15.99 0.37 -15.17
C ALA A 42 16.10 -1.16 -15.16
N LYS A 43 17.31 -1.70 -14.99
CA LYS A 43 17.50 -3.15 -14.76
C LYS A 43 17.28 -3.50 -13.29
N ARG A 44 17.52 -2.54 -12.39
CA ARG A 44 17.50 -2.75 -10.95
C ARG A 44 16.92 -1.52 -10.25
N LEU A 45 16.22 -1.75 -9.16
CA LEU A 45 15.62 -0.72 -8.33
C LEU A 45 16.14 -0.84 -6.90
N VAL A 46 16.50 0.28 -6.29
CA VAL A 46 16.85 0.37 -4.87
C VAL A 46 15.78 1.19 -4.17
N LEU A 47 15.08 0.55 -3.24
CA LEU A 47 14.05 1.15 -2.41
C LEU A 47 14.61 1.37 -1.00
N PHE A 48 14.68 2.63 -0.58
CA PHE A 48 14.97 3.02 0.79
C PHE A 48 13.68 3.49 1.45
N VAL A 49 13.28 2.84 2.54
CA VAL A 49 12.16 3.28 3.37
C VAL A 49 12.70 3.68 4.73
N ALA A 50 12.61 4.97 5.04
CA ALA A 50 13.01 5.55 6.32
C ALA A 50 11.78 5.67 7.23
N ASP A 51 11.53 4.62 8.00
CA ASP A 51 10.33 4.43 8.82
C ASP A 51 10.09 5.63 9.75
N GLY A 52 8.85 6.12 9.82
CA GLY A 52 8.46 7.24 10.68
C GLY A 52 9.02 8.62 10.29
N LEU A 53 9.56 8.78 9.07
CA LEU A 53 10.07 10.07 8.57
C LEU A 53 8.96 10.93 7.97
N ARG A 54 8.59 12.00 8.67
CA ARG A 54 7.61 12.97 8.17
C ARG A 54 8.20 13.94 7.15
N ALA A 55 7.44 14.23 6.09
CA ALA A 55 7.83 15.12 4.98
C ALA A 55 8.27 16.50 5.47
N ASN A 56 7.49 17.08 6.38
CA ASN A 56 7.73 18.45 6.84
C ASN A 56 9.10 18.61 7.50
N THR A 57 9.52 17.69 8.38
CA THR A 57 10.85 17.74 9.00
C THR A 57 11.96 17.49 7.99
N PHE A 58 11.79 16.50 7.11
CA PHE A 58 12.78 16.19 6.08
C PHE A 58 13.08 17.39 5.17
N PHE A 59 12.04 18.05 4.65
CA PHE A 59 12.23 19.16 3.72
C PHE A 59 12.63 20.47 4.41
N SER A 60 12.12 20.76 5.62
CA SER A 60 12.46 22.01 6.33
C SER A 60 13.84 21.98 6.99
N ARG A 61 14.36 20.81 7.36
CA ARG A 61 15.65 20.65 8.06
C ARG A 61 16.74 20.13 7.13
N LYS A 62 16.89 20.78 5.98
CA LYS A 62 17.81 20.39 4.89
C LYS A 62 19.27 20.21 5.32
N GLU A 63 19.70 20.83 6.42
CA GLU A 63 21.02 20.66 7.02
C GLU A 63 21.26 19.26 7.62
N PHE A 64 20.21 18.45 7.76
CA PHE A 64 20.29 17.05 8.18
C PHE A 64 20.16 16.07 7.01
N SER A 65 19.79 16.51 5.80
CA SER A 65 19.74 15.65 4.62
C SER A 65 20.38 16.29 3.38
N PRO A 66 21.64 16.78 3.47
CA PRO A 66 22.27 17.53 2.39
C PRO A 66 22.43 16.71 1.10
N TYR A 67 22.61 15.39 1.18
CA TYR A 67 22.78 14.57 0.00
C TYR A 67 21.46 14.38 -0.76
N LEU A 68 20.40 13.97 -0.09
CA LEU A 68 19.09 13.84 -0.70
C LEU A 68 18.57 15.21 -1.16
N ARG A 69 18.92 16.28 -0.44
CA ARG A 69 18.66 17.64 -0.87
C ARG A 69 19.33 17.95 -2.22
N SER A 70 20.61 17.63 -2.38
CA SER A 70 21.29 17.85 -3.66
C SER A 70 20.72 16.99 -4.78
N ILE A 71 20.22 15.78 -4.48
CA ILE A 71 19.49 14.97 -5.47
C ILE A 71 18.27 15.73 -5.99
N ILE A 72 17.44 16.28 -5.10
CA ILE A 72 16.24 17.06 -5.47
C ILE A 72 16.61 18.24 -6.37
N GLU A 73 17.69 18.95 -6.02
CA GLU A 73 18.07 20.19 -6.69
C GLU A 73 18.79 19.98 -8.03
N GLU A 74 19.50 18.87 -8.20
CA GLU A 74 20.43 18.70 -9.33
C GLU A 74 20.02 17.64 -10.35
N ARG A 75 19.42 16.52 -9.93
CA ARG A 75 19.30 15.34 -10.81
C ARG A 75 18.10 14.41 -10.59
N GLY A 76 17.26 14.69 -9.60
CA GLY A 76 16.12 13.88 -9.23
C GLY A 76 14.78 14.56 -9.49
N SER A 77 13.73 13.86 -9.08
CA SER A 77 12.37 14.38 -8.94
C SER A 77 11.89 14.14 -7.51
N TRP A 78 10.96 14.97 -7.04
CA TRP A 78 10.55 14.95 -5.64
C TRP A 78 9.08 15.30 -5.45
N GLY A 79 8.54 14.93 -4.30
CA GLY A 79 7.19 15.27 -3.89
C GLY A 79 6.84 14.70 -2.52
N VAL A 80 5.55 14.71 -2.20
CA VAL A 80 5.00 14.07 -1.00
C VAL A 80 4.23 12.81 -1.38
N SER A 81 4.50 11.72 -0.68
CA SER A 81 3.71 10.50 -0.69
C SER A 81 2.69 10.57 0.44
N HIS A 82 1.41 10.49 0.08
CA HIS A 82 0.28 10.57 1.01
C HIS A 82 -0.15 9.17 1.45
N THR A 83 0.14 8.82 2.71
CA THR A 83 -0.31 7.56 3.33
C THR A 83 -1.73 7.69 3.89
N ARG A 84 -2.38 6.55 4.13
CA ARG A 84 -3.76 6.47 4.66
C ARG A 84 -3.75 6.00 6.10
N VAL A 85 -4.84 6.30 6.80
CA VAL A 85 -5.08 5.77 8.14
C VAL A 85 -5.43 4.27 8.07
N PRO A 86 -4.98 3.44 9.02
CA PRO A 86 -4.08 3.81 10.13
C PRO A 86 -2.62 3.99 9.65
N THR A 87 -1.97 5.05 10.10
CA THR A 87 -0.56 5.38 9.81
C THR A 87 0.36 4.49 10.63
N GLU A 88 0.37 3.21 10.30
CA GLU A 88 1.15 2.17 10.96
C GLU A 88 2.10 1.53 9.96
N SER A 89 3.23 1.00 10.43
CA SER A 89 4.30 0.59 9.54
C SER A 89 3.88 -0.48 8.54
N ARG A 90 3.12 -1.50 8.98
CA ARG A 90 2.65 -2.58 8.08
C ARG A 90 1.74 -2.04 6.96
N PRO A 91 0.60 -1.39 7.24
CA PRO A 91 -0.25 -0.81 6.19
C PRO A 91 0.51 0.10 5.21
N GLY A 92 1.42 0.94 5.71
CA GLY A 92 2.21 1.83 4.85
C GLY A 92 3.14 1.07 3.90
N HIS A 93 3.84 0.04 4.39
CA HIS A 93 4.67 -0.83 3.56
C HIS A 93 3.87 -1.61 2.52
N VAL A 94 2.69 -2.13 2.89
CA VAL A 94 1.81 -2.84 1.95
C VAL A 94 1.30 -1.89 0.88
N ALA A 95 0.91 -0.67 1.22
CA ALA A 95 0.52 0.34 0.23
C ALA A 95 1.66 0.62 -0.75
N MET A 96 2.87 0.92 -0.28
CA MET A 96 3.99 1.27 -1.17
C MET A 96 4.47 0.12 -2.07
N ILE A 97 4.47 -1.12 -1.55
CA ILE A 97 5.12 -2.25 -2.23
C ILE A 97 4.11 -3.14 -2.97
N ALA A 98 2.88 -3.26 -2.46
CA ALA A 98 1.80 -4.02 -3.10
C ALA A 98 0.79 -3.15 -3.85
N GLY A 99 0.81 -1.83 -3.64
CA GLY A 99 -0.19 -0.94 -4.22
C GLY A 99 -1.57 -1.16 -3.60
N LEU A 100 -1.66 -1.70 -2.40
CA LEU A 100 -2.91 -2.10 -1.74
C LEU A 100 -3.05 -1.38 -0.41
N TYR A 101 -4.21 -0.78 -0.14
CA TYR A 101 -4.54 -0.30 1.19
C TYR A 101 -5.17 -1.43 2.00
N GLU A 102 -4.50 -1.85 3.07
CA GLU A 102 -5.07 -2.84 3.98
C GLU A 102 -6.22 -2.23 4.77
N ASP A 103 -7.33 -2.97 4.86
CA ASP A 103 -8.46 -2.65 5.70
C ASP A 103 -8.17 -3.09 7.16
N PRO A 104 -8.64 -2.37 8.19
CA PRO A 104 -8.61 -2.84 9.58
C PRO A 104 -9.22 -4.22 9.82
N SER A 105 -9.85 -4.89 8.84
CA SER A 105 -10.21 -6.31 8.91
C SER A 105 -9.03 -7.22 9.30
N ALA A 106 -7.79 -6.82 8.98
CA ALA A 106 -6.57 -7.48 9.44
C ALA A 106 -6.43 -7.54 10.98
N VAL A 107 -7.09 -6.63 11.72
CA VAL A 107 -7.15 -6.62 13.20
C VAL A 107 -7.68 -7.95 13.73
N THR A 108 -8.67 -8.55 13.05
CA THR A 108 -9.31 -9.80 13.48
C THR A 108 -8.38 -11.01 13.43
N LYS A 109 -7.27 -10.90 12.68
CA LYS A 109 -6.35 -12.01 12.42
C LYS A 109 -4.93 -11.77 13.00
N GLY A 110 -4.76 -10.70 13.78
CA GLY A 110 -3.53 -10.37 14.49
C GLY A 110 -2.55 -9.54 13.68
N TRP A 111 -2.34 -8.29 14.09
CA TRP A 111 -1.41 -7.32 13.46
C TRP A 111 0.03 -7.81 13.27
N LYS A 112 0.43 -8.88 13.98
CA LYS A 112 1.81 -9.39 14.01
C LYS A 112 2.07 -10.57 13.08
N GLU A 113 1.04 -11.25 12.58
CA GLU A 113 1.21 -12.39 11.67
C GLU A 113 0.38 -12.20 10.41
N ASN A 114 1.02 -12.30 9.24
CA ASN A 114 0.36 -12.16 7.94
C ASN A 114 -0.68 -13.28 7.72
N PRO A 115 -2.00 -12.99 7.73
CA PRO A 115 -3.02 -14.00 7.60
C PRO A 115 -3.66 -14.04 6.19
N VAL A 116 -3.26 -13.14 5.29
CA VAL A 116 -3.78 -13.06 3.91
C VAL A 116 -2.59 -12.83 2.98
N GLU A 117 -2.28 -13.83 2.15
CA GLU A 117 -1.26 -13.67 1.12
C GLU A 117 -1.70 -12.60 0.12
N PHE A 118 -0.81 -11.64 -0.14
CA PHE A 118 -1.02 -10.59 -1.13
C PHE A 118 0.15 -10.55 -2.10
N ASP A 119 -0.16 -10.07 -3.30
CA ASP A 119 0.82 -9.88 -4.35
C ASP A 119 1.55 -8.54 -4.22
N SER A 120 2.80 -8.45 -4.65
CA SER A 120 3.60 -7.23 -4.52
C SER A 120 4.66 -7.09 -5.60
N VAL A 121 5.27 -5.90 -5.70
CA VAL A 121 6.38 -5.64 -6.62
C VAL A 121 7.53 -6.64 -6.38
N PHE A 122 7.71 -7.14 -5.16
CA PHE A 122 8.74 -8.13 -4.85
C PHE A 122 8.37 -9.53 -5.37
N ASN A 123 7.09 -9.88 -5.42
CA ASN A 123 6.61 -11.12 -6.04
C ASN A 123 6.82 -11.08 -7.57
N ARG A 124 6.68 -9.89 -8.17
CA ARG A 124 6.79 -9.65 -9.61
C ARG A 124 8.22 -9.38 -10.08
N SER A 125 9.16 -9.17 -9.14
CA SER A 125 10.57 -9.01 -9.45
C SER A 125 11.22 -10.35 -9.84
N SER A 126 12.35 -10.28 -10.53
CA SER A 126 13.19 -11.45 -10.79
C SER A 126 13.81 -12.00 -9.50
N HIS A 127 14.19 -11.11 -8.59
CA HIS A 127 14.67 -11.40 -7.24
C HIS A 127 14.70 -10.10 -6.43
N THR A 128 14.36 -10.21 -5.14
CA THR A 128 14.48 -9.11 -4.17
C THR A 128 15.45 -9.50 -3.05
N TRP A 129 16.43 -8.64 -2.76
CA TRP A 129 17.19 -8.70 -1.52
C TRP A 129 16.68 -7.61 -0.59
N ALA A 130 16.32 -8.00 0.64
CA ALA A 130 15.75 -7.09 1.62
C ALA A 130 16.58 -7.11 2.91
N TRP A 131 16.86 -5.93 3.46
CA TRP A 131 17.59 -5.76 4.73
C TRP A 131 16.80 -4.87 5.70
N GLY A 132 16.67 -5.28 6.96
CA GLY A 132 16.07 -4.45 8.01
C GLY A 132 15.24 -5.22 9.03
N SER A 133 14.04 -4.72 9.34
CA SER A 133 13.25 -5.20 10.48
C SER A 133 12.76 -6.64 10.31
N ALA A 134 12.87 -7.42 11.40
CA ALA A 134 12.32 -8.77 11.50
C ALA A 134 10.78 -8.79 11.61
N ASP A 135 10.13 -7.63 11.74
CA ASP A 135 8.67 -7.50 11.80
C ASP A 135 8.09 -7.05 10.45
N ILE A 136 8.89 -6.44 9.57
CA ILE A 136 8.46 -6.00 8.23
C ILE A 136 8.82 -7.00 7.15
N LEU A 137 10.11 -7.32 7.01
CA LEU A 137 10.61 -8.09 5.86
C LEU A 137 9.92 -9.45 5.64
N PRO A 138 9.66 -10.27 6.68
CA PRO A 138 9.07 -11.58 6.48
C PRO A 138 7.69 -11.57 5.83
N MET A 139 6.93 -10.46 5.90
CA MET A 139 5.58 -10.41 5.32
C MET A 139 5.61 -10.50 3.78
N PHE A 140 6.68 -10.03 3.15
CA PHE A 140 6.87 -10.05 1.70
C PHE A 140 7.61 -11.28 1.17
N ALA A 141 8.11 -12.16 2.07
CA ALA A 141 8.88 -13.34 1.70
C ALA A 141 8.09 -14.66 1.76
N LYS A 142 6.78 -14.57 2.05
CA LYS A 142 5.86 -15.72 2.17
C LYS A 142 5.00 -15.90 0.89
N GLY A 143 4.29 -17.01 0.80
CA GLY A 143 3.37 -17.32 -0.31
C GLY A 143 4.08 -17.47 -1.66
N GLU A 144 3.49 -16.95 -2.73
CA GLU A 144 4.04 -16.99 -4.10
C GLU A 144 5.40 -16.27 -4.27
N ALA A 145 5.82 -15.49 -3.27
CA ALA A 145 7.15 -14.87 -3.20
C ALA A 145 8.26 -15.84 -2.72
N ALA A 146 7.90 -17.02 -2.23
CA ALA A 146 8.85 -17.99 -1.68
C ALA A 146 9.93 -18.33 -2.73
N GLY A 147 11.18 -18.02 -2.41
CA GLY A 147 12.34 -18.22 -3.29
C GLY A 147 12.71 -17.04 -4.18
N ARG A 148 11.87 -16.01 -4.30
CA ARG A 148 12.17 -14.73 -4.98
C ARG A 148 12.68 -13.65 -4.04
N VAL A 149 12.32 -13.71 -2.75
CA VAL A 149 12.73 -12.70 -1.76
C VAL A 149 13.73 -13.31 -0.77
N THR A 150 14.88 -12.68 -0.62
CA THR A 150 15.91 -13.04 0.37
C THR A 150 16.00 -11.94 1.42
N THR A 151 15.68 -12.29 2.67
CA THR A 151 15.63 -11.34 3.78
C THR A 151 16.83 -11.48 4.70
N PHE A 152 17.42 -10.35 5.11
CA PHE A 152 18.43 -10.26 6.13
C PHE A 152 17.93 -9.36 7.25
N THR A 153 17.63 -9.95 8.40
CA THR A 153 17.04 -9.22 9.53
C THR A 153 17.99 -9.15 10.71
N TYR A 154 18.06 -8.01 11.40
CA TYR A 154 18.63 -7.98 12.74
C TYR A 154 17.71 -8.70 13.74
N PRO A 155 18.23 -9.23 14.87
CA PRO A 155 17.41 -9.83 15.91
C PRO A 155 16.35 -8.87 16.46
N LYS A 156 15.14 -9.37 16.76
CA LYS A 156 14.05 -8.58 17.36
C LYS A 156 14.45 -7.87 18.67
N SER A 157 15.39 -8.44 19.42
CA SER A 157 15.91 -7.81 20.64
C SER A 157 16.62 -6.48 20.40
N MET A 158 17.10 -6.23 19.18
CA MET A 158 17.78 -4.99 18.79
C MET A 158 16.79 -3.83 18.61
N GLN A 159 15.50 -4.12 18.40
CA GLN A 159 14.43 -3.13 18.24
C GLN A 159 13.86 -2.62 19.58
N ARG A 160 14.44 -3.01 20.71
CA ARG A 160 13.97 -2.54 22.02
C ARG A 160 14.34 -1.07 22.19
N PHE A 161 13.32 -0.23 22.43
CA PHE A 161 13.38 1.23 22.65
C PHE A 161 14.16 1.69 23.91
N SER A 162 15.13 0.91 24.39
CA SER A 162 15.99 1.30 25.50
C SER A 162 17.01 2.32 24.98
N GLY A 163 16.93 3.57 25.48
CA GLY A 163 17.70 4.75 25.05
C GLY A 163 19.23 4.68 25.22
N ASP A 164 19.87 3.62 24.73
CA ASP A 164 21.31 3.35 24.76
C ASP A 164 22.03 3.74 23.45
N GLY A 165 21.39 4.57 22.62
CA GLY A 165 21.81 4.83 21.24
C GLY A 165 21.44 3.69 20.28
N SER A 166 20.38 2.92 20.58
CA SER A 166 19.88 1.78 19.79
C SER A 166 19.44 2.16 18.37
N ASN A 167 18.97 3.39 18.18
CA ASN A 167 18.26 3.82 16.97
C ASN A 167 19.19 3.86 15.75
N GLU A 168 20.33 4.53 15.88
CA GLU A 168 21.36 4.61 14.83
C GLU A 168 21.98 3.23 14.52
N LYS A 169 22.02 2.31 15.51
CA LYS A 169 22.58 0.96 15.34
C LYS A 169 21.78 0.13 14.34
N LEU A 170 20.45 0.32 14.28
CA LEU A 170 19.57 -0.42 13.36
C LEU A 170 19.88 -0.08 11.90
N ASP A 171 19.92 1.21 11.57
CA ASP A 171 20.19 1.68 10.21
C ASP A 171 21.66 1.41 9.83
N THR A 172 22.59 1.60 10.77
CA THR A 172 23.99 1.24 10.59
C THR A 172 24.17 -0.25 10.30
N TRP A 173 23.40 -1.13 10.95
CA TRP A 173 23.42 -2.55 10.67
C TRP A 173 23.01 -2.85 9.23
N VAL A 174 21.93 -2.21 8.76
CA VAL A 174 21.42 -2.35 7.38
C VAL A 174 22.48 -1.90 6.38
N PHE A 175 23.00 -0.68 6.52
CA PHE A 175 24.02 -0.15 5.61
C PHE A 175 25.30 -1.01 5.60
N ASN A 176 25.77 -1.46 6.76
CA ASN A 176 26.94 -2.34 6.84
C ASN A 176 26.69 -3.69 6.17
N ARG A 177 25.47 -4.24 6.28
CA ARG A 177 25.13 -5.52 5.66
C ARG A 177 25.07 -5.41 4.14
N VAL A 178 24.52 -4.32 3.60
CA VAL A 178 24.49 -4.04 2.16
C VAL A 178 25.89 -3.76 1.61
N LYS A 179 26.70 -2.94 2.28
CA LYS A 179 28.11 -2.73 1.89
C LYS A 179 28.89 -4.04 1.86
N ARG A 180 28.71 -4.91 2.86
CA ARG A 180 29.34 -6.25 2.88
C ARG A 180 28.82 -7.15 1.76
N PHE A 181 27.53 -7.07 1.42
CA PHE A 181 26.95 -7.82 0.31
C PHE A 181 27.65 -7.46 -0.99
N PHE A 182 27.74 -6.18 -1.34
CA PHE A 182 28.43 -5.73 -2.56
C PHE A 182 29.95 -5.97 -2.52
N PHE A 183 30.59 -5.83 -1.37
CA PHE A 183 32.00 -6.17 -1.21
C PHE A 183 32.26 -7.66 -1.43
N SER A 184 31.41 -8.55 -0.92
CA SER A 184 31.57 -10.01 -1.07
C SER A 184 31.16 -10.51 -2.45
N ALA A 185 30.11 -9.90 -3.02
CA ALA A 185 29.62 -10.18 -4.36
C ALA A 185 30.61 -9.76 -5.45
N SER A 186 31.61 -8.90 -5.14
CA SER A 186 32.67 -8.47 -6.06
C SER A 186 33.45 -9.64 -6.72
N THR A 187 33.27 -10.86 -6.23
CA THR A 187 33.70 -12.11 -6.87
C THR A 187 32.81 -12.57 -8.05
N LYS A 188 31.80 -11.79 -8.47
CA LYS A 188 30.85 -12.06 -9.58
C LYS A 188 30.05 -13.37 -9.47
N THR A 189 29.89 -13.93 -8.27
CA THR A 189 29.37 -15.31 -8.09
C THR A 189 27.86 -15.41 -7.89
N ASP A 190 27.14 -14.34 -7.55
CA ASP A 190 25.67 -14.40 -7.42
C ASP A 190 25.00 -14.01 -8.74
N GLU A 191 24.82 -14.96 -9.66
CA GLU A 191 24.21 -14.74 -10.97
C GLU A 191 22.85 -14.02 -10.91
N LYS A 192 22.14 -14.09 -9.77
CA LYS A 192 20.84 -13.45 -9.61
C LYS A 192 20.95 -11.92 -9.60
N ILE A 193 21.99 -11.33 -8.99
CA ILE A 193 22.11 -9.87 -8.82
C ILE A 193 22.34 -9.13 -10.15
N GLY A 194 22.82 -9.84 -11.17
CA GLY A 194 23.03 -9.33 -12.52
C GLY A 194 21.80 -9.39 -13.43
N LYS A 195 20.69 -9.98 -12.98
CA LYS A 195 19.45 -10.09 -13.77
C LYS A 195 18.72 -8.76 -13.88
N LYS A 196 17.81 -8.65 -14.86
CA LYS A 196 16.88 -7.51 -14.97
C LYS A 196 15.67 -7.73 -14.07
N GLY A 197 15.07 -6.64 -13.60
CA GLY A 197 13.93 -6.69 -12.68
C GLY A 197 14.37 -7.07 -11.25
N VAL A 198 15.55 -6.63 -10.83
CA VAL A 198 16.05 -6.84 -9.47
C VAL A 198 15.58 -5.72 -8.55
N VAL A 199 15.19 -6.05 -7.32
CA VAL A 199 14.88 -5.07 -6.27
C VAL A 199 15.82 -5.22 -5.08
N LEU A 200 16.33 -4.10 -4.58
CA LEU A 200 17.10 -3.99 -3.35
C LEU A 200 16.31 -3.15 -2.37
N PHE A 201 15.82 -3.76 -1.30
CA PHE A 201 14.99 -3.08 -0.31
C PHE A 201 15.75 -2.89 1.00
N LEU A 202 15.89 -1.63 1.42
CA LEU A 202 16.50 -1.25 2.69
C LEU A 202 15.44 -0.60 3.57
N HIS A 203 15.06 -1.32 4.63
CA HIS A 203 14.15 -0.86 5.65
C HIS A 203 14.94 -0.25 6.81
N LEU A 204 14.79 1.06 7.01
CA LEU A 204 15.57 1.86 7.96
C LEU A 204 14.65 2.31 9.11
N LEU A 205 14.71 1.60 10.23
CA LEU A 205 13.80 1.74 11.39
C LEU A 205 14.27 2.81 12.40
N GLY A 206 15.51 3.30 12.28
CA GLY A 206 16.12 4.14 13.31
C GLY A 206 15.37 5.47 13.55
N ILE A 207 14.79 6.06 12.50
CA ILE A 207 14.06 7.34 12.59
C ILE A 207 12.77 7.19 13.41
N ASP A 208 11.92 6.22 13.09
CA ASP A 208 10.71 5.90 13.88
C ASP A 208 11.06 5.62 15.35
N THR A 209 12.10 4.80 15.58
CA THR A 209 12.54 4.47 16.94
C THR A 209 12.96 5.73 17.72
N ALA A 210 13.65 6.67 17.06
CA ALA A 210 13.98 7.97 17.64
C ALA A 210 12.74 8.85 17.84
N GLY A 211 11.78 8.81 16.92
CA GLY A 211 10.53 9.56 17.00
C GLY A 211 9.73 9.17 18.24
N HIS A 212 9.56 7.87 18.51
CA HIS A 212 8.90 7.38 19.72
C HIS A 212 9.65 7.76 20.99
N ALA A 213 10.96 7.54 21.00
CA ALA A 213 11.80 7.69 22.20
C ALA A 213 12.04 9.15 22.59
N THR A 214 12.43 10.00 21.64
CA THR A 214 12.93 11.36 21.90
C THR A 214 12.17 12.45 21.17
N LYS A 215 11.20 12.09 20.32
CA LYS A 215 10.28 13.00 19.61
C LYS A 215 10.90 13.64 18.35
N PRO A 216 10.10 14.00 17.32
CA PRO A 216 10.63 14.44 16.01
C PRO A 216 11.43 15.76 16.00
N HIS A 217 11.36 16.55 17.08
CA HIS A 217 12.12 17.80 17.22
C HIS A 217 13.49 17.61 17.89
N SER A 218 13.77 16.40 18.41
CA SER A 218 15.01 16.10 19.13
C SER A 218 16.24 16.06 18.23
N TYR A 219 17.41 16.27 18.83
CA TYR A 219 18.67 16.12 18.12
C TYR A 219 18.87 14.67 17.65
N GLU A 220 18.43 13.69 18.42
CA GLU A 220 18.55 12.27 18.10
C GLU A 220 17.77 11.90 16.83
N TYR A 221 16.52 12.38 16.69
CA TYR A 221 15.72 12.17 15.48
C TYR A 221 16.39 12.80 14.25
N LEU A 222 16.83 14.06 14.38
CA LEU A 222 17.50 14.79 13.31
C LEU A 222 18.88 14.19 12.96
N SER A 223 19.66 13.77 13.95
CA SER A 223 20.93 13.07 13.76
C SER A 223 20.73 11.76 13.00
N ASN A 224 19.65 11.03 13.30
CA ASN A 224 19.34 9.80 12.59
C ASN A 224 18.95 10.07 11.12
N ILE A 225 18.25 11.17 10.80
CA ILE A 225 18.05 11.63 9.41
C ILE A 225 19.41 11.84 8.72
N ARG A 226 20.37 12.49 9.38
CA ARG A 226 21.73 12.70 8.84
C ARG A 226 22.52 11.42 8.67
N LEU A 227 22.31 10.44 9.55
CA LEU A 227 22.89 9.12 9.39
C LEU A 227 22.34 8.43 8.15
N VAL A 228 21.01 8.43 7.97
CA VAL A 228 20.32 7.86 6.82
C VAL A 228 20.76 8.53 5.51
N ASP A 229 20.82 9.86 5.46
CA ASP A 229 21.26 10.63 4.30
C ASP A 229 22.68 10.23 3.84
N ARG A 230 23.64 10.18 4.77
CA ARG A 230 25.02 9.73 4.47
C ARG A 230 25.06 8.26 4.08
N GLY A 231 24.31 7.41 4.76
CA GLY A 231 24.23 5.99 4.46
C GLY A 231 23.72 5.72 3.04
N ILE A 232 22.68 6.43 2.62
CA ILE A 232 22.14 6.36 1.24
C ILE A 232 23.21 6.76 0.22
N GLN A 233 23.97 7.84 0.47
CA GLN A 233 25.08 8.23 -0.40
C GLN A 233 26.13 7.12 -0.55
N GLU A 234 26.49 6.46 0.56
CA GLU A 234 27.45 5.35 0.53
C GLU A 234 26.91 4.13 -0.21
N ILE A 235 25.62 3.80 -0.02
CA ILE A 235 24.99 2.67 -0.72
C ILE A 235 24.90 2.92 -2.21
N GLU A 236 24.49 4.11 -2.64
CA GLU A 236 24.48 4.44 -4.08
C GLU A 236 25.87 4.27 -4.69
N ARG A 237 26.92 4.79 -4.05
CA ARG A 237 28.31 4.58 -4.52
C ARG A 237 28.69 3.11 -4.60
N ALA A 238 28.30 2.29 -3.62
CA ALA A 238 28.58 0.86 -3.62
C ALA A 238 27.84 0.11 -4.72
N VAL A 239 26.56 0.44 -4.94
CA VAL A 239 25.73 -0.16 -6.00
C VAL A 239 26.26 0.24 -7.38
N GLU A 240 26.45 1.54 -7.63
CA GLU A 240 26.95 2.02 -8.92
C GLU A 240 28.36 1.48 -9.20
N GLY A 241 29.25 1.48 -8.21
CA GLY A 241 30.59 0.92 -8.35
C GLY A 241 30.60 -0.58 -8.65
N TYR A 242 29.70 -1.36 -8.06
CA TYR A 242 29.57 -2.80 -8.34
C TYR A 242 29.11 -3.09 -9.78
N PHE A 243 28.26 -2.23 -10.34
CA PHE A 243 27.72 -2.37 -11.69
C PHE A 243 28.44 -1.50 -12.73
N ASP A 244 29.69 -1.11 -12.44
CA ASP A 244 30.55 -0.33 -13.34
C ASP A 244 29.89 0.97 -13.85
N ASN A 245 29.01 1.58 -13.03
CA ASN A 245 28.25 2.80 -13.34
C ASN A 245 27.47 2.69 -14.67
N ASP A 246 26.85 1.53 -14.94
CA ASP A 246 26.13 1.27 -16.20
C ASP A 246 24.88 2.15 -16.43
N GLY A 247 24.50 2.97 -15.44
CA GLY A 247 23.36 3.87 -15.51
C GLY A 247 22.02 3.13 -15.62
N LYS A 248 21.93 1.89 -15.11
CA LYS A 248 20.72 1.04 -15.16
C LYS A 248 20.07 0.81 -13.80
N THR A 249 20.44 1.59 -12.79
CA THR A 249 19.80 1.59 -11.47
C THR A 249 18.85 2.76 -11.32
N VAL A 250 17.66 2.51 -10.77
CA VAL A 250 16.77 3.56 -10.26
C VAL A 250 16.69 3.49 -8.74
N TYR A 251 16.59 4.65 -8.10
CA TYR A 251 16.56 4.79 -6.66
C TYR A 251 15.26 5.48 -6.24
N VAL A 252 14.63 4.95 -5.20
CA VAL A 252 13.40 5.47 -4.59
C VAL A 252 13.65 5.61 -3.10
N PHE A 253 13.50 6.83 -2.58
CA PHE A 253 13.58 7.13 -1.15
C PHE A 253 12.23 7.66 -0.67
N THR A 254 11.68 7.05 0.37
CA THR A 254 10.42 7.49 0.98
C THR A 254 10.26 6.99 2.42
N ALA A 255 9.08 7.14 3.01
CA ALA A 255 8.69 6.60 4.30
C ALA A 255 7.29 5.98 4.22
N ASP A 256 6.99 5.08 5.16
CA ASP A 256 5.70 4.42 5.32
C ASP A 256 4.66 5.30 6.03
N HIS A 257 5.09 6.06 7.03
CA HIS A 257 4.33 7.10 7.69
C HIS A 257 5.27 8.17 8.27
N GLY A 258 4.67 9.25 8.76
CA GLY A 258 5.34 10.26 9.55
C GLY A 258 5.18 10.04 11.05
N MET A 259 5.26 11.13 11.82
CA MET A 259 5.23 11.08 13.28
C MET A 259 4.69 12.39 13.85
N THR A 260 3.79 12.32 14.82
CA THR A 260 3.31 13.50 15.55
C THR A 260 4.40 14.11 16.41
N ASP A 261 4.23 15.37 16.81
CA ASP A 261 5.13 16.05 17.76
C ASP A 261 5.26 15.34 19.12
N TRP A 262 4.26 14.54 19.49
CA TRP A 262 4.28 13.70 20.70
C TRP A 262 5.01 12.38 20.51
N GLY A 263 5.58 12.11 19.34
CA GLY A 263 6.27 10.87 19.03
C GLY A 263 5.32 9.68 19.06
N SER A 264 4.17 9.85 18.41
CA SER A 264 3.16 8.82 18.17
C SER A 264 2.73 8.88 16.70
N HIS A 265 2.22 7.78 16.18
CA HIS A 265 1.55 7.69 14.88
C HIS A 265 0.32 6.78 15.02
N GLY A 266 -0.39 6.52 13.91
CA GLY A 266 -1.60 5.68 13.83
C GLY A 266 -2.86 6.46 13.43
N ALA A 267 -2.84 7.79 13.49
CA ALA A 267 -3.95 8.68 13.16
C ALA A 267 -3.72 9.44 11.83
N GLY A 268 -4.55 10.46 11.58
CA GLY A 268 -4.64 11.14 10.29
C GLY A 268 -4.09 12.56 10.27
N LEU A 269 -3.18 12.94 11.17
CA LEU A 269 -2.57 14.28 11.10
C LEU A 269 -1.62 14.36 9.89
N PRO A 270 -1.47 15.54 9.24
CA PRO A 270 -0.53 15.71 8.13
C PRO A 270 0.89 15.27 8.46
N ASP A 271 1.37 15.51 9.68
CA ASP A 271 2.68 15.06 10.13
C ASP A 271 2.82 13.53 10.20
N GLU A 272 1.71 12.78 10.22
CA GLU A 272 1.67 11.31 10.14
C GLU A 272 1.42 10.84 8.70
N THR A 273 0.61 11.58 7.93
CA THR A 273 0.17 11.14 6.61
C THR A 273 1.03 11.61 5.43
N GLU A 274 1.86 12.63 5.63
CA GLU A 274 2.75 13.16 4.60
C GLU A 274 4.18 12.64 4.78
N THR A 275 4.64 11.86 3.81
CA THR A 275 5.99 11.28 3.77
C THR A 275 6.80 11.85 2.61
N PRO A 276 8.13 12.02 2.74
CA PRO A 276 8.92 12.51 1.63
C PRO A 276 8.96 11.47 0.51
N LEU A 277 9.07 11.92 -0.74
CA LEU A 277 9.35 11.06 -1.89
C LEU A 277 10.43 11.70 -2.75
N VAL A 278 11.54 10.99 -2.94
CA VAL A 278 12.67 11.43 -3.78
C VAL A 278 13.06 10.28 -4.70
N LEU A 279 13.13 10.55 -6.01
CA LEU A 279 13.52 9.57 -7.03
C LEU A 279 14.67 10.10 -7.87
N TRP A 280 15.58 9.20 -8.25
CA TRP A 280 16.68 9.52 -9.16
C TRP A 280 17.23 8.28 -9.86
N GLY A 281 18.09 8.50 -10.85
CA GLY A 281 18.71 7.43 -11.63
C GLY A 281 17.96 7.09 -12.92
N ALA A 282 18.06 5.85 -13.35
CA ALA A 282 17.60 5.39 -14.65
C ALA A 282 16.09 5.59 -14.85
N GLY A 283 15.72 6.35 -15.89
CA GLY A 283 14.32 6.58 -16.26
C GLY A 283 13.61 7.67 -15.47
N ILE A 284 14.26 8.30 -14.49
CA ILE A 284 13.69 9.40 -13.71
C ILE A 284 13.93 10.73 -14.40
N LYS A 285 12.91 11.59 -14.34
CA LYS A 285 12.98 12.96 -14.82
C LYS A 285 13.79 13.82 -13.86
N GLY A 286 14.68 14.66 -14.39
CA GLY A 286 15.43 15.63 -13.58
C GLY A 286 14.56 16.77 -13.03
N PRO A 287 15.18 17.71 -12.28
CA PRO A 287 14.46 18.83 -11.69
C PRO A 287 13.87 19.74 -12.77
N GLU A 288 12.66 20.21 -12.51
CA GLU A 288 11.93 21.13 -13.39
C GLU A 288 11.68 22.45 -12.67
N SER A 289 11.84 23.57 -13.38
CA SER A 289 11.48 24.88 -12.86
C SER A 289 9.96 25.09 -12.92
N PRO A 290 9.32 25.57 -11.85
CA PRO A 290 7.88 25.75 -11.82
C PRO A 290 7.42 26.80 -12.83
N MET A 291 6.43 26.46 -13.66
CA MET A 291 5.77 27.43 -14.57
C MET A 291 4.88 28.44 -13.82
N LYS A 292 4.46 28.10 -12.59
CA LYS A 292 3.72 28.93 -11.62
C LYS A 292 4.21 28.57 -10.23
N SER A 293 4.10 29.46 -9.25
CA SER A 293 4.38 29.15 -7.85
C SER A 293 3.51 27.97 -7.40
N GLN A 294 4.05 26.76 -7.40
CA GLN A 294 3.44 25.66 -6.67
C GLN A 294 3.61 25.95 -5.18
N GLU A 295 2.53 25.73 -4.42
CA GLU A 295 2.50 25.98 -2.97
C GLU A 295 3.29 24.87 -2.24
N SER A 296 4.61 24.96 -2.28
CA SER A 296 5.44 24.30 -1.26
C SER A 296 5.53 25.21 -0.04
N PRO A 297 5.45 24.68 1.19
CA PRO A 297 5.71 25.47 2.38
C PRO A 297 7.02 26.24 2.26
N GLN A 298 7.01 27.55 2.53
CA GLN A 298 8.18 28.41 2.35
C GLN A 298 9.41 27.88 3.11
N GLN A 299 9.18 27.30 4.28
CA GLN A 299 10.23 26.70 5.12
C GLN A 299 10.94 25.50 4.48
N TRP A 300 10.37 24.87 3.45
CA TRP A 300 11.03 23.78 2.72
C TRP A 300 12.08 24.29 1.76
N ASP A 301 12.05 25.58 1.40
CA ASP A 301 13.00 26.20 0.46
C ASP A 301 13.07 25.46 -0.89
N LEU A 302 11.97 24.86 -1.35
CA LEU A 302 11.88 24.10 -2.61
C LEU A 302 10.98 24.74 -3.66
N SER A 303 10.56 25.99 -3.45
CA SER A 303 9.66 26.71 -4.37
C SER A 303 10.23 26.90 -5.79
N SER A 304 11.53 26.67 -5.98
CA SER A 304 12.22 26.72 -7.28
C SER A 304 12.13 25.41 -8.07
N TYR A 305 11.54 24.36 -7.50
CA TYR A 305 11.46 23.03 -8.08
C TYR A 305 10.02 22.53 -8.06
N VAL A 306 9.59 21.88 -9.14
CA VAL A 306 8.23 21.30 -9.24
C VAL A 306 8.06 20.15 -8.24
N ARG A 307 7.07 20.28 -7.34
CA ARG A 307 6.57 19.25 -6.41
C ARG A 307 5.57 18.35 -7.12
N LYS A 308 5.74 17.03 -6.98
CA LYS A 308 4.98 15.98 -7.66
C LYS A 308 4.36 15.03 -6.64
N ASP A 309 3.17 15.31 -6.14
CA ASP A 309 2.58 14.49 -5.07
C ASP A 309 1.94 13.21 -5.60
N VAL A 310 1.98 12.16 -4.78
CA VAL A 310 1.40 10.86 -5.10
C VAL A 310 0.62 10.29 -3.93
N ASN A 311 -0.33 9.41 -4.19
CA ASN A 311 -0.84 8.52 -3.15
C ASN A 311 0.21 7.43 -2.90
N GLN A 312 0.31 6.95 -1.67
CA GLN A 312 1.33 5.97 -1.32
C GLN A 312 1.27 4.67 -2.15
N ALA A 313 0.07 4.23 -2.56
CA ALA A 313 -0.09 3.08 -3.45
C ALA A 313 0.48 3.28 -4.87
N ASP A 314 0.58 4.53 -5.34
CA ASP A 314 1.09 4.87 -6.68
C ASP A 314 2.58 4.50 -6.82
N VAL A 315 3.30 4.43 -5.69
CA VAL A 315 4.72 4.01 -5.65
C VAL A 315 4.89 2.59 -6.19
N ALA A 316 3.96 1.68 -5.92
CA ALA A 316 4.03 0.31 -6.43
C ALA A 316 3.93 0.27 -7.97
N ALA A 317 2.97 1.01 -8.53
CA ALA A 317 2.80 1.14 -9.98
C ALA A 317 4.04 1.77 -10.63
N LEU A 318 4.63 2.79 -10.00
CA LEU A 318 5.86 3.43 -10.46
C LEU A 318 7.04 2.46 -10.50
N MET A 319 7.26 1.70 -9.42
CA MET A 319 8.34 0.71 -9.35
C MET A 319 8.19 -0.38 -10.42
N ALA A 320 6.97 -0.92 -10.58
CA ALA A 320 6.69 -1.94 -11.59
C ALA A 320 6.94 -1.43 -13.02
N ALA A 321 6.48 -0.21 -13.33
CA ALA A 321 6.69 0.42 -14.63
C ALA A 321 8.17 0.66 -14.92
N LEU A 322 8.95 1.20 -13.99
CA LEU A 322 10.38 1.48 -14.20
C LEU A 322 11.19 0.20 -14.48
N LEU A 323 10.80 -0.92 -13.90
CA LEU A 323 11.40 -2.24 -14.12
C LEU A 323 10.80 -3.01 -15.30
N ALA A 324 9.72 -2.52 -15.92
CA ALA A 324 8.90 -3.24 -16.89
C ALA A 324 8.55 -4.68 -16.44
N ILE A 325 8.06 -4.80 -15.20
CA ILE A 325 7.51 -6.03 -14.64
C ILE A 325 5.99 -5.89 -14.46
N PRO A 326 5.23 -6.99 -14.36
CA PRO A 326 3.80 -6.90 -14.09
C PRO A 326 3.52 -6.10 -12.81
N THR A 327 2.54 -5.21 -12.88
CA THR A 327 2.03 -4.48 -11.70
C THR A 327 1.34 -5.47 -10.76
N PRO A 328 1.42 -5.30 -9.42
CA PRO A 328 0.77 -6.22 -8.49
C PRO A 328 -0.73 -6.37 -8.79
N THR A 329 -1.28 -7.57 -8.64
CA THR A 329 -2.62 -7.87 -9.16
C THR A 329 -3.75 -7.12 -8.45
N ASN A 330 -3.53 -6.74 -7.19
CA ASN A 330 -4.49 -5.97 -6.39
C ASN A 330 -4.11 -4.48 -6.28
N ASN A 331 -3.20 -4.01 -7.14
CA ASN A 331 -2.73 -2.64 -7.13
C ASN A 331 -3.88 -1.66 -7.43
N VAL A 332 -4.09 -0.71 -6.53
CA VAL A 332 -4.96 0.46 -6.70
C VAL A 332 -4.19 1.73 -7.04
N GLY A 333 -2.86 1.68 -7.13
CA GLY A 333 -2.01 2.80 -7.50
C GLY A 333 -2.09 3.15 -9.00
N ILE A 334 -2.12 4.44 -9.31
CA ILE A 334 -2.09 4.96 -10.68
C ILE A 334 -0.67 5.43 -10.99
N LEU A 335 -0.12 5.04 -12.13
CA LEU A 335 1.24 5.39 -12.54
C LEU A 335 1.46 6.92 -12.51
N PRO A 336 2.35 7.46 -11.64
CA PRO A 336 2.62 8.89 -11.59
C PRO A 336 3.63 9.26 -12.69
N THR A 337 3.10 9.46 -13.90
CA THR A 337 3.89 9.66 -15.14
C THR A 337 4.81 10.87 -15.10
N GLU A 338 4.52 11.86 -14.25
CA GLU A 338 5.29 13.09 -14.07
C GLU A 338 6.71 12.86 -13.52
N TYR A 339 6.97 11.71 -12.88
CA TYR A 339 8.31 11.31 -12.44
C TYR A 339 9.18 10.73 -13.54
N ILE A 340 8.61 10.36 -14.69
CA ILE A 340 9.27 9.53 -15.69
C ILE A 340 9.91 10.39 -16.77
N GLY A 341 11.22 10.23 -16.96
CA GLY A 341 12.04 10.95 -17.95
C GLY A 341 12.20 10.19 -19.27
N LYS A 342 11.17 9.43 -19.68
CA LYS A 342 11.15 8.64 -20.93
C LYS A 342 10.38 9.37 -22.03
N ASP A 343 10.48 8.87 -23.25
CA ASP A 343 9.70 9.41 -24.36
C ASP A 343 8.19 9.21 -24.13
N PRO A 344 7.34 10.08 -24.71
CA PRO A 344 5.90 10.05 -24.45
C PRO A 344 5.23 8.72 -24.80
N ASP A 345 5.69 8.01 -25.84
CA ASP A 345 5.12 6.73 -26.25
C ASP A 345 5.46 5.63 -25.24
N TRP A 346 6.68 5.62 -24.70
CA TRP A 346 7.06 4.75 -23.59
C TRP A 346 6.16 4.99 -22.37
N ILE A 347 5.94 6.25 -21.98
CA ILE A 347 5.10 6.62 -20.84
C ILE A 347 3.67 6.15 -21.07
N TYR A 348 3.16 6.32 -22.29
CA TYR A 348 1.84 5.83 -22.68
C TYR A 348 1.69 4.32 -22.52
N LEU A 349 2.63 3.53 -23.05
CA LEU A 349 2.61 2.06 -22.93
C LEU A 349 2.70 1.61 -21.47
N ALA A 350 3.51 2.28 -20.66
CA ALA A 350 3.60 2.00 -19.22
C ALA A 350 2.28 2.30 -18.49
N ALA A 351 1.65 3.43 -18.80
CA ALA A 351 0.36 3.82 -18.22
C ALA A 351 -0.77 2.85 -18.64
N VAL A 352 -0.81 2.45 -19.92
CA VAL A 352 -1.75 1.43 -20.41
C VAL A 352 -1.52 0.10 -19.71
N SER A 353 -0.27 -0.32 -19.49
CA SER A 353 0.00 -1.56 -18.75
C SER A 353 -0.51 -1.55 -17.31
N ASN A 354 -0.42 -0.41 -16.62
CA ASN A 354 -1.01 -0.24 -15.29
C ASN A 354 -2.55 -0.26 -15.34
N MET A 355 -3.14 0.43 -16.32
CA MET A 355 -4.59 0.45 -16.57
C MET A 355 -5.14 -0.95 -16.82
N GLU A 356 -4.48 -1.75 -17.66
CA GLU A 356 -4.87 -3.13 -17.96
C GLU A 356 -4.91 -4.01 -16.70
N GLN A 357 -3.91 -3.88 -15.81
CA GLN A 357 -3.91 -4.63 -14.56
C GLN A 357 -5.08 -4.26 -13.65
N ILE A 358 -5.45 -2.97 -13.58
CA ILE A 358 -6.61 -2.49 -12.81
C ILE A 358 -7.92 -3.01 -13.45
N LEU A 359 -8.02 -3.03 -14.78
CA LEU A 359 -9.20 -3.57 -15.47
C LEU A 359 -9.38 -5.08 -15.23
N LEU A 360 -8.29 -5.85 -15.17
CA LEU A 360 -8.35 -7.27 -14.79
C LEU A 360 -8.84 -7.47 -13.34
N GLN A 361 -8.48 -6.56 -12.43
CA GLN A 361 -9.01 -6.55 -11.07
C GLN A 361 -10.52 -6.24 -11.06
N LEU A 362 -10.98 -5.26 -11.84
CA LEU A 362 -12.40 -4.94 -12.00
C LEU A 362 -13.19 -6.13 -12.56
N GLU A 363 -12.68 -6.77 -13.61
CA GLU A 363 -13.31 -7.95 -14.20
C GLU A 363 -13.47 -9.06 -13.16
N ARG A 364 -12.42 -9.32 -12.37
CA ARG A 364 -12.48 -10.32 -11.30
C ARG A 364 -13.50 -9.96 -10.21
N ALA A 365 -13.54 -8.70 -9.79
CA ALA A 365 -14.49 -8.22 -8.78
C ALA A 365 -15.94 -8.41 -9.25
N LYS A 366 -16.21 -8.06 -10.51
CA LYS A 366 -17.51 -8.28 -11.17
C LYS A 366 -17.88 -9.76 -11.21
N ASP A 367 -16.98 -10.62 -11.68
CA ASP A 367 -17.25 -12.06 -11.83
C ASP A 367 -17.62 -12.71 -10.48
N LEU A 368 -16.93 -12.34 -9.40
CA LEU A 368 -17.24 -12.84 -8.05
C LEU A 368 -18.66 -12.48 -7.57
N VAL A 369 -19.20 -11.33 -8.01
CA VAL A 369 -20.59 -10.96 -7.71
C VAL A 369 -21.55 -11.72 -8.62
N HIS A 370 -21.23 -11.83 -9.90
CA HIS A 370 -22.05 -12.57 -10.87
C HIS A 370 -22.21 -14.04 -10.49
N ASP A 371 -21.18 -14.67 -9.92
CA ASP A 371 -21.22 -16.06 -9.44
C ASP A 371 -22.16 -16.25 -8.22
N LYS A 372 -22.45 -15.18 -7.47
CA LYS A 372 -23.26 -15.21 -6.24
C LYS A 372 -24.69 -14.72 -6.42
N VAL A 373 -24.97 -13.98 -7.49
CA VAL A 373 -26.26 -13.31 -7.71
C VAL A 373 -26.97 -13.90 -8.92
N PHE A 374 -28.23 -14.29 -8.75
CA PHE A 374 -29.07 -14.67 -9.89
C PHE A 374 -29.17 -13.52 -10.89
N SER A 375 -28.99 -13.81 -12.17
CA SER A 375 -28.90 -12.81 -13.25
C SER A 375 -30.05 -11.80 -13.30
N VAL A 376 -31.25 -12.18 -12.86
CA VAL A 376 -32.43 -11.29 -12.80
C VAL A 376 -32.32 -10.18 -11.74
N PHE A 377 -31.50 -10.37 -10.69
CA PHE A 377 -31.27 -9.40 -9.63
C PHE A 377 -29.94 -8.66 -9.77
N LEU A 378 -29.17 -8.99 -10.81
CA LEU A 378 -27.89 -8.37 -11.05
C LEU A 378 -28.06 -6.95 -11.59
N VAL A 379 -27.62 -5.98 -10.80
CA VAL A 379 -27.40 -4.60 -11.21
C VAL A 379 -25.91 -4.43 -11.56
N PRO A 380 -25.54 -4.14 -12.81
CA PRO A 380 -24.15 -3.93 -13.18
C PRO A 380 -23.65 -2.53 -12.78
N TYR A 381 -22.33 -2.38 -12.67
CA TYR A 381 -21.70 -1.08 -12.48
C TYR A 381 -22.07 -0.12 -13.64
N PRO A 382 -22.63 1.08 -13.37
CA PRO A 382 -23.21 1.94 -14.42
C PRO A 382 -22.24 2.39 -15.52
N HIS A 383 -20.94 2.48 -15.25
CA HIS A 383 -19.95 2.95 -16.23
C HIS A 383 -19.25 1.83 -17.00
N LEU A 384 -19.67 0.56 -16.84
CA LEU A 384 -18.98 -0.57 -17.45
C LEU A 384 -18.92 -0.48 -18.98
N GLU A 385 -20.03 -0.16 -19.66
CA GLU A 385 -20.06 -0.03 -21.12
C GLU A 385 -19.19 1.15 -21.62
N TYR A 386 -19.15 2.24 -20.85
CA TYR A 386 -18.30 3.39 -21.18
C TYR A 386 -16.81 3.03 -21.05
N LEU A 387 -16.45 2.32 -19.98
CA LEU A 387 -15.10 1.79 -19.75
C LEU A 387 -14.66 0.88 -20.90
N GLU A 388 -15.51 -0.08 -21.32
CA GLU A 388 -15.20 -1.01 -22.41
C GLU A 388 -14.93 -0.27 -23.74
N LYS A 389 -15.75 0.74 -24.08
CA LYS A 389 -15.55 1.56 -25.28
C LYS A 389 -14.24 2.36 -25.22
N LEU A 390 -13.94 2.95 -24.07
CA LEU A 390 -12.75 3.77 -23.89
C LEU A 390 -11.49 2.90 -23.91
N HIS A 391 -11.51 1.75 -23.24
CA HIS A 391 -10.46 0.74 -23.25
C HIS A 391 -10.15 0.25 -24.66
N HIS A 392 -11.18 -0.12 -25.44
CA HIS A 392 -11.00 -0.55 -26.83
C HIS A 392 -10.35 0.53 -27.70
N ARG A 393 -10.78 1.79 -27.57
CA ARG A 393 -10.18 2.91 -28.34
C ARG A 393 -8.72 3.13 -27.96
N LEU A 394 -8.40 3.15 -26.66
CA LEU A 394 -7.05 3.38 -26.14
C LEU A 394 -6.09 2.28 -26.60
N THR A 395 -6.49 1.02 -26.49
CA THR A 395 -5.62 -0.11 -26.84
C THR A 395 -5.37 -0.25 -28.35
N GLN A 396 -6.33 0.14 -29.19
CA GLN A 396 -6.21 -0.01 -30.65
C GLN A 396 -5.56 1.20 -31.33
N ASN A 397 -5.93 2.42 -30.91
CA ASN A 397 -5.59 3.66 -31.63
C ASN A 397 -5.04 4.76 -30.71
N GLY A 398 -4.76 4.44 -29.45
CA GLY A 398 -4.29 5.43 -28.49
C GLY A 398 -2.82 5.82 -28.68
N SER A 399 -2.48 6.96 -28.10
CA SER A 399 -1.18 7.59 -28.20
C SER A 399 -0.85 8.34 -26.91
N ALA A 400 0.37 8.89 -26.80
CA ALA A 400 0.75 9.71 -25.65
C ALA A 400 -0.19 10.91 -25.35
N LYS A 401 -0.96 11.39 -26.34
CA LYS A 401 -1.95 12.46 -26.12
C LYS A 401 -3.15 12.00 -25.30
N ASP A 402 -3.40 10.70 -25.25
CA ASP A 402 -4.54 10.08 -24.57
C ASP A 402 -4.22 9.68 -23.11
N LEU A 403 -3.04 10.04 -22.59
CA LEU A 403 -2.66 9.80 -21.19
C LEU A 403 -3.72 10.28 -20.17
N PRO A 404 -4.36 11.47 -20.33
CA PRO A 404 -5.44 11.87 -19.44
C PRO A 404 -6.63 10.90 -19.44
N GLU A 405 -6.95 10.31 -20.60
CA GLU A 405 -8.06 9.37 -20.72
C GLU A 405 -7.70 7.98 -20.16
N VAL A 406 -6.44 7.55 -20.25
CA VAL A 406 -5.94 6.35 -19.54
C VAL A 406 -6.16 6.52 -18.03
N LYS A 407 -5.83 7.70 -17.48
CA LYS A 407 -6.09 7.99 -16.07
C LYS A 407 -7.58 7.93 -15.71
N ILE A 408 -8.45 8.49 -16.57
CA ILE A 408 -9.91 8.41 -16.38
C ILE A 408 -10.39 6.96 -16.33
N VAL A 409 -9.86 6.08 -17.19
CA VAL A 409 -10.18 4.64 -17.14
C VAL A 409 -9.75 4.04 -15.81
N CYS A 410 -8.53 4.30 -15.34
CA CYS A 410 -8.07 3.81 -14.05
C CYS A 410 -8.99 4.29 -12.90
N ASP A 411 -9.29 5.59 -12.84
CA ASP A 411 -10.13 6.18 -11.80
C ASP A 411 -11.53 5.53 -11.78
N LEU A 412 -12.18 5.38 -12.96
CA LEU A 412 -13.49 4.74 -13.08
C LEU A 412 -13.44 3.24 -12.77
N ALA A 413 -12.37 2.54 -13.15
CA ALA A 413 -12.20 1.13 -12.86
C ALA A 413 -12.04 0.87 -11.35
N LEU A 414 -11.29 1.72 -10.65
CA LEU A 414 -11.16 1.67 -9.19
C LEU A 414 -12.51 1.90 -8.48
N ILE A 415 -13.31 2.86 -8.96
CA ILE A 415 -14.68 3.05 -8.46
C ILE A 415 -15.54 1.80 -8.73
N GLY A 416 -15.39 1.17 -9.89
CA GLY A 416 -16.07 -0.09 -10.22
C GLY A 416 -15.66 -1.25 -9.31
N ILE A 417 -14.37 -1.35 -8.95
CA ILE A 417 -13.88 -2.36 -8.00
C ILE A 417 -14.53 -2.15 -6.64
N GLU A 418 -14.55 -0.91 -6.13
CA GLU A 418 -15.19 -0.56 -4.87
C GLU A 418 -16.70 -0.86 -4.90
N TYR A 419 -17.37 -0.59 -6.02
CA TYR A 419 -18.78 -0.91 -6.22
C TYR A 419 -19.04 -2.41 -6.05
N TYR A 420 -18.27 -3.28 -6.68
CA TYR A 420 -18.46 -4.73 -6.57
C TYR A 420 -18.00 -5.29 -5.21
N GLN A 421 -16.97 -4.72 -4.59
CA GLN A 421 -16.56 -5.08 -3.23
C GLN A 421 -17.65 -4.76 -2.20
N ASN A 422 -18.37 -3.66 -2.38
CA ASN A 422 -19.44 -3.22 -1.48
C ASN A 422 -20.85 -3.58 -1.96
N TYR A 423 -20.97 -4.47 -2.96
CA TYR A 423 -22.20 -4.75 -3.69
C TYR A 423 -23.39 -5.09 -2.78
N PHE A 424 -23.16 -5.97 -1.81
CA PHE A 424 -24.17 -6.42 -0.86
C PHE A 424 -24.34 -5.50 0.35
N GLY A 425 -23.51 -4.47 0.49
CA GLY A 425 -23.43 -3.68 1.72
C GLY A 425 -24.74 -2.97 2.07
N ALA A 426 -25.44 -2.39 1.08
CA ALA A 426 -26.73 -1.74 1.32
C ALA A 426 -27.83 -2.74 1.73
N SER A 427 -27.92 -3.87 1.03
CA SER A 427 -28.87 -4.94 1.31
C SER A 427 -28.65 -5.55 2.69
N LEU A 428 -27.39 -5.81 3.05
CA LEU A 428 -27.01 -6.35 4.35
C LEU A 428 -27.36 -5.36 5.48
N LYS A 429 -27.03 -4.07 5.31
CA LYS A 429 -27.43 -3.00 6.25
C LYS A 429 -28.95 -2.92 6.45
N LEU A 430 -29.74 -3.01 5.38
CA LEU A 430 -31.19 -3.01 5.46
C LEU A 430 -31.72 -4.25 6.18
N ALA A 431 -31.23 -5.44 5.83
CA ALA A 431 -31.63 -6.71 6.45
C ALA A 431 -31.36 -6.70 7.96
N ILE A 432 -30.17 -6.24 8.37
CA ILE A 432 -29.80 -6.16 9.78
C ILE A 432 -30.62 -5.11 10.52
N THR A 433 -30.89 -3.95 9.91
CA THR A 433 -31.77 -2.94 10.50
C THR A 433 -33.18 -3.48 10.71
N ALA A 434 -33.73 -4.17 9.71
CA ALA A 434 -35.03 -4.83 9.82
C ALA A 434 -35.04 -5.92 10.91
N ALA A 435 -33.97 -6.71 11.02
CA ALA A 435 -33.81 -7.71 12.07
C ALA A 435 -33.77 -7.08 13.47
N HIS A 436 -33.10 -5.94 13.65
CA HIS A 436 -33.11 -5.20 14.92
C HIS A 436 -34.51 -4.70 15.27
N ILE A 437 -35.22 -4.10 14.31
CA ILE A 437 -36.59 -3.61 14.50
C ILE A 437 -37.52 -4.76 14.88
N PHE A 438 -37.42 -5.87 14.17
CA PHE A 438 -38.20 -7.08 14.44
C PHE A 438 -37.92 -7.62 15.86
N TRP A 439 -36.65 -7.70 16.25
CA TRP A 439 -36.26 -8.15 17.59
C TRP A 439 -36.82 -7.23 18.69
N MET A 440 -36.79 -5.92 18.50
CA MET A 440 -37.38 -4.95 19.44
C MET A 440 -38.90 -5.15 19.57
N ILE A 441 -39.62 -5.28 18.44
CA ILE A 441 -41.06 -5.55 18.43
C ILE A 441 -41.39 -6.88 19.12
N PHE A 442 -40.59 -7.92 18.86
CA PHE A 442 -40.74 -9.22 19.52
C PHE A 442 -40.59 -9.12 21.05
N LEU A 443 -39.58 -8.40 21.54
CA LEU A 443 -39.42 -8.20 22.98
C LEU A 443 -40.58 -7.40 23.58
N ILE A 444 -41.01 -6.32 22.93
CA ILE A 444 -42.14 -5.48 23.37
C ILE A 444 -43.42 -6.32 23.46
N THR A 445 -43.73 -7.11 22.42
CA THR A 445 -44.94 -7.97 22.41
C THR A 445 -44.89 -9.02 23.52
N ARG A 446 -43.73 -9.63 23.79
CA ARG A 446 -43.55 -10.57 24.91
C ARG A 446 -43.70 -9.90 26.28
N LEU A 447 -43.20 -8.67 26.46
CA LEU A 447 -43.35 -7.91 27.70
C LEU A 447 -44.81 -7.50 27.97
N ILE A 448 -45.55 -7.14 26.92
CA ILE A 448 -46.96 -6.73 27.01
C ILE A 448 -47.89 -7.94 27.16
N SER A 449 -47.52 -9.11 26.62
CA SER A 449 -48.32 -10.33 26.70
C SER A 449 -48.26 -10.93 28.12
N LYS A 450 -49.35 -10.78 28.90
CA LYS A 450 -49.55 -11.54 30.17
C LYS A 450 -49.46 -13.06 29.93
N PRO A 451 -49.10 -13.88 30.93
CA PRO A 451 -48.70 -15.28 30.77
C PRO A 451 -49.90 -16.19 30.43
N ARG A 452 -50.37 -16.14 29.17
CA ARG A 452 -51.43 -17.00 28.63
C ARG A 452 -51.06 -17.61 27.27
N ILE A 453 -49.78 -17.60 26.89
CA ILE A 453 -49.32 -18.24 25.65
C ILE A 453 -48.86 -19.66 25.99
N ASP A 454 -49.48 -20.67 25.35
CA ASP A 454 -49.08 -22.07 25.45
C ASP A 454 -47.57 -22.22 25.14
N PRO A 455 -46.77 -22.82 26.03
CA PRO A 455 -45.32 -22.97 25.85
C PRO A 455 -44.92 -23.68 24.54
N ARG A 456 -45.81 -24.48 23.93
CA ARG A 456 -45.54 -25.14 22.63
C ARG A 456 -45.55 -24.18 21.44
N ASN A 457 -46.38 -23.13 21.46
CA ASN A 457 -46.43 -22.12 20.39
C ASN A 457 -45.26 -21.12 20.47
N SER A 458 -44.70 -20.93 21.66
CA SER A 458 -43.49 -20.13 21.87
C SER A 458 -42.30 -20.70 21.12
N LEU A 459 -42.06 -22.01 21.23
CA LEU A 459 -40.89 -22.67 20.64
C LEU A 459 -40.89 -22.65 19.11
N VAL A 460 -42.05 -22.83 18.48
CA VAL A 460 -42.18 -22.77 17.01
C VAL A 460 -41.96 -21.34 16.52
N PHE A 461 -42.50 -20.34 17.23
CA PHE A 461 -42.29 -18.93 16.90
C PHE A 461 -40.82 -18.53 17.07
N ASP A 462 -40.20 -18.90 18.20
CA ASP A 462 -38.79 -18.63 18.48
C ASP A 462 -37.88 -19.31 17.44
N PHE A 463 -38.23 -20.52 16.96
CA PHE A 463 -37.50 -21.22 15.90
C PHE A 463 -37.65 -20.55 14.53
N VAL A 464 -38.85 -20.08 14.17
CA VAL A 464 -39.08 -19.35 12.92
C VAL A 464 -38.34 -18.01 12.93
N VAL A 465 -38.33 -17.30 14.06
CA VAL A 465 -37.57 -16.05 14.21
C VAL A 465 -36.07 -16.29 14.04
N ILE A 466 -35.53 -17.32 14.70
CA ILE A 466 -34.12 -17.69 14.56
C ILE A 466 -33.82 -18.17 13.13
N ALA A 467 -34.69 -18.96 12.51
CA ALA A 467 -34.51 -19.44 11.15
C ALA A 467 -34.53 -18.30 10.13
N VAL A 468 -35.41 -17.30 10.29
CA VAL A 468 -35.44 -16.10 9.45
C VAL A 468 -34.16 -15.28 9.64
N LEU A 469 -33.74 -15.03 10.89
CA LEU A 469 -32.49 -14.31 11.20
C LEU A 469 -31.24 -15.03 10.68
N VAL A 470 -31.20 -16.36 10.75
CA VAL A 470 -30.11 -17.19 10.23
C VAL A 470 -30.15 -17.24 8.70
N SER A 471 -31.34 -17.32 8.08
CA SER A 471 -31.46 -17.32 6.62
C SER A 471 -31.03 -16.00 5.98
N SER A 472 -31.16 -14.87 6.68
CA SER A 472 -30.58 -13.58 6.26
C SER A 472 -29.06 -13.49 6.40
N PHE A 473 -28.41 -14.49 7.02
CA PHE A 473 -26.95 -14.59 7.19
C PHE A 473 -26.29 -15.63 6.27
N VAL A 474 -27.07 -16.47 5.59
CA VAL A 474 -26.57 -17.58 4.74
C VAL A 474 -26.67 -17.23 3.24
N LEU A 475 -27.02 -15.99 2.89
CA LEU A 475 -27.07 -15.50 1.50
C LEU A 475 -25.86 -14.64 1.15
#